data_AF-S0DLY3-F1
#
_entry.id   AF-S0DLY3-F1
#
_cell.length_a   1.000
_cell.length_b   1.000
_cell.length_c   1.000
_cell.angle_alpha   90.00
_cell.angle_beta   90.00
_cell.angle_gamma   90.00
#
_symmetry.space_group_name_H-M   'P 1'
#
loop_
_entity.id
_entity.type
_entity.pdbx_description
1 polymer ?
#
loop_
_entity_poly.entity_id
_entity_poly.type
_entity_poly.pdbx_seq_one_letter_code
_entity_poly.pdbx_strand_id
1 'polypeptide(L)'
;MSSSKATDIPEKVPDLPPSFQETMASTPPIFKTQFACMTFNMFDRIRLINFTEAEVSGIKEVVAERWSPGLSHVQPYGESMEFRLRGRPWLHRSGGNDDSRRLMLRILEKLFDMGWVLQGAMEITLKSESKDSLIFRKQDPIPPPCDWICISFDNSDKLKIVDSPPKDLTDAILQTFGHDVRHAGEMWFHDLCYDWIKGRG
;
A
#
# COMPACT_ATOMS: atom_id res chain seq x y z
N MET A 1 42.01 -42.78 47.78
CA MET A 1 40.87 -42.67 46.84
C MET A 1 40.09 -41.41 47.20
N SER A 2 39.72 -40.65 46.17
CA SER A 2 38.95 -39.40 46.10
C SER A 2 38.30 -38.83 47.36
N SER A 3 38.55 -37.54 47.60
CA SER A 3 37.54 -36.64 48.16
C SER A 3 37.20 -35.61 47.08
N SER A 4 36.00 -35.72 46.52
CA SER A 4 35.48 -34.86 45.46
C SER A 4 35.22 -33.45 45.98
N LYS A 5 35.69 -32.44 45.24
CA LYS A 5 35.39 -31.02 45.50
C LYS A 5 34.13 -30.67 44.70
N ALA A 6 33.03 -30.37 45.39
CA ALA A 6 31.82 -29.87 44.75
C ALA A 6 32.06 -28.44 44.25
N THR A 7 31.81 -28.21 42.97
CA THR A 7 31.86 -26.90 42.32
C THR A 7 30.53 -26.19 42.58
N ASP A 8 30.59 -25.04 43.25
CA ASP A 8 29.43 -24.19 43.51
C ASP A 8 29.03 -23.47 42.21
N ILE A 9 27.79 -23.66 41.77
CA ILE A 9 27.23 -22.99 40.57
C ILE A 9 26.50 -21.73 41.07
N PRO A 10 26.79 -20.52 40.56
CA PRO A 10 26.08 -19.32 41.00
C PRO A 10 24.61 -19.42 40.57
N GLU A 11 23.71 -19.39 41.54
CA GLU A 11 22.27 -19.39 41.30
C GLU A 11 21.87 -18.13 40.54
N LYS A 12 21.36 -18.30 39.32
CA LYS A 12 20.86 -17.22 38.48
C LYS A 12 19.59 -16.67 39.14
N VAL A 13 19.71 -15.54 39.82
CA VAL A 13 18.57 -14.81 40.39
C VAL A 13 17.54 -14.57 39.27
N PRO A 14 16.27 -14.98 39.43
CA PRO A 14 15.26 -14.74 38.41
C PRO A 14 15.06 -13.23 38.26
N ASP A 15 15.07 -12.73 37.01
CA ASP A 15 14.76 -11.33 36.73
C ASP A 15 13.32 -11.04 37.20
N LEU A 16 13.19 -10.46 38.39
CA LEU A 16 11.90 -10.05 38.93
C LEU A 16 11.37 -8.88 38.09
N PRO A 17 10.07 -8.86 37.75
CA PRO A 17 9.49 -7.72 37.07
C PRO A 17 9.65 -6.47 37.95
N PRO A 18 9.89 -5.30 37.33
CA PRO A 18 10.10 -4.06 38.07
C PRO A 18 8.89 -3.74 38.96
N SER A 19 9.18 -3.16 40.12
CA SER A 19 8.16 -2.69 41.05
C SER A 19 7.30 -1.57 40.43
N PHE A 20 6.11 -1.33 41.00
CA PHE A 20 5.25 -0.22 40.58
C PHE A 20 5.98 1.13 40.62
N GLN A 21 6.82 1.36 41.64
CA GLN A 21 7.58 2.60 41.77
C GLN A 21 8.66 2.72 40.69
N GLU A 22 9.39 1.65 40.38
CA GLU A 22 10.37 1.62 39.29
C GLU A 22 9.71 1.80 37.92
N THR A 23 8.53 1.23 37.72
CA THR A 23 7.74 1.39 36.49
C THR A 23 7.30 2.84 36.31
N MET A 24 6.82 3.50 37.38
CA MET A 24 6.39 4.91 37.35
C MET A 24 7.57 5.90 37.29
N ALA A 25 8.75 5.52 37.77
CA ALA A 25 9.98 6.30 37.68
C ALA A 25 10.71 6.11 36.34
N SER A 26 10.48 4.99 35.65
CA SER A 26 10.97 4.77 34.31
C SER A 26 10.24 5.68 33.33
N THR A 27 10.99 6.34 32.44
CA THR A 27 10.36 7.01 31.30
C THR A 27 9.83 5.90 30.40
N PRO A 28 8.50 5.78 30.17
CA PRO A 28 8.00 4.77 29.26
C PRO A 28 8.70 4.99 27.91
N PRO A 29 9.13 3.92 27.21
CA PRO A 29 9.61 4.09 25.85
C PRO A 29 8.53 4.84 25.08
N ILE A 30 8.88 6.01 24.57
CA ILE A 30 7.98 6.86 23.79
C ILE A 30 7.79 6.15 22.45
N PHE A 31 6.96 5.11 22.41
CA PHE A 31 6.57 4.45 21.18
C PHE A 31 5.54 5.33 20.49
N LYS A 32 6.01 6.41 19.85
CA LYS A 32 5.17 7.28 19.02
C LYS A 32 5.02 6.63 17.65
N THR A 33 4.05 5.74 17.53
CA THR A 33 3.58 5.33 16.22
C THR A 33 2.66 6.42 15.66
N GLN A 34 2.91 6.84 14.42
CA GLN A 34 2.03 7.79 13.75
C GLN A 34 1.09 7.04 12.81
N PHE A 35 -0.16 7.46 12.75
CA PHE A 35 -1.15 6.94 11.83
C PHE A 35 -1.68 8.05 10.93
N ALA A 36 -1.87 7.71 9.67
CA ALA A 36 -2.50 8.56 8.69
C ALA A 36 -3.61 7.80 7.96
N CYS A 37 -4.54 8.55 7.38
CA CYS A 37 -5.70 7.98 6.71
C CYS A 37 -5.92 8.66 5.36
N MET A 38 -6.16 7.84 4.33
CA MET A 38 -6.58 8.29 3.01
C MET A 38 -7.99 7.80 2.72
N THR A 39 -8.87 8.70 2.29
CA THR A 39 -10.26 8.34 1.95
C THR A 39 -10.64 8.81 0.55
N PHE A 40 -11.51 8.05 -0.10
CA PHE A 40 -12.08 8.39 -1.40
C PHE A 40 -13.51 8.87 -1.23
N ASN A 41 -13.82 10.04 -1.79
CA ASN A 41 -15.09 10.72 -1.53
C ASN A 41 -15.76 11.08 -2.85
N MET A 42 -17.10 11.03 -2.87
CA MET A 42 -17.90 11.26 -4.09
C MET A 42 -17.41 10.39 -5.25
N PHE A 43 -17.10 10.98 -6.42
CA PHE A 43 -16.55 10.26 -7.58
C PHE A 43 -15.16 10.71 -7.97
N ASP A 44 -14.65 11.79 -7.36
CA ASP A 44 -13.50 12.54 -7.84
C ASP A 44 -12.59 13.09 -6.74
N ARG A 45 -12.78 12.70 -5.47
CA ARG A 45 -12.03 13.30 -4.35
C ARG A 45 -11.18 12.29 -3.60
N ILE A 46 -9.98 12.71 -3.21
CA ILE A 46 -9.10 12.04 -2.24
C ILE A 46 -8.95 12.98 -1.05
N ARG A 47 -9.06 12.48 0.18
CA ARG A 47 -8.73 13.24 1.39
C ARG A 47 -7.60 12.58 2.14
N LEU A 48 -6.67 13.41 2.59
CA LEU A 48 -5.45 13.05 3.30
C LEU A 48 -5.54 13.59 4.73
N ILE A 49 -5.60 12.70 5.72
CA ILE A 49 -5.72 13.02 7.14
C ILE A 49 -4.41 12.62 7.84
N ASN A 50 -3.87 13.50 8.67
CA ASN A 50 -2.60 13.30 9.40
C ASN A 50 -1.36 13.05 8.52
N PHE A 51 -1.35 13.60 7.30
CA PHE A 51 -0.15 13.71 6.47
C PHE A 51 0.46 15.10 6.62
N THR A 52 1.79 15.18 6.65
CA THR A 52 2.56 16.42 6.62
C THR A 52 2.45 17.11 5.25
N GLU A 53 2.79 18.39 5.19
CA GLU A 53 2.76 19.15 3.93
C GLU A 53 3.67 18.55 2.84
N ALA A 54 4.85 18.03 3.23
CA ALA A 54 5.76 17.37 2.31
C ALA A 54 5.15 16.09 1.70
N GLU A 55 4.45 15.30 2.50
CA GLU A 55 3.79 14.07 2.06
C GLU A 55 2.60 14.38 1.15
N VAL A 56 1.81 15.38 1.52
CA VAL A 56 0.72 15.91 0.68
C VAL A 56 1.28 16.38 -0.67
N SER A 57 2.38 17.13 -0.69
CA SER A 57 3.02 17.56 -1.93
C SER A 57 3.48 16.37 -2.79
N GLY A 58 4.11 15.37 -2.18
CA GLY A 58 4.55 14.16 -2.88
C GLY A 58 3.39 13.38 -3.52
N ILE A 59 2.25 13.29 -2.85
CA ILE A 59 1.05 12.63 -3.42
C ILE A 59 0.45 13.51 -4.53
N LYS A 60 0.44 14.83 -4.37
CA LYS A 60 -0.04 15.77 -5.40
C LYS A 60 0.74 15.63 -6.70
N GLU A 61 2.06 15.49 -6.63
CA GLU A 61 2.95 15.24 -7.78
C GLU A 61 2.57 13.94 -8.49
N VAL A 62 2.39 12.84 -7.75
CA VAL A 62 1.95 11.56 -8.31
C VAL A 62 0.61 11.69 -9.03
N VAL A 63 -0.37 12.37 -8.43
CA VAL A 63 -1.68 12.58 -9.07
C VAL A 63 -1.53 13.40 -10.35
N ALA A 64 -0.71 14.45 -10.34
CA ALA A 64 -0.48 15.28 -11.52
C ALA A 64 0.22 14.52 -12.67
N GLU A 65 1.13 13.60 -12.35
CA GLU A 65 1.86 12.80 -13.34
C GLU A 65 1.04 11.61 -13.87
N ARG A 66 0.28 10.94 -13.00
CA ARG A 66 -0.32 9.63 -13.29
C ARG A 66 -1.81 9.69 -13.62
N TRP A 67 -2.49 10.79 -13.33
CA TRP A 67 -3.89 10.97 -13.69
C TRP A 67 -4.01 11.92 -14.87
N SER A 68 -4.16 11.39 -16.08
CA SER A 68 -4.16 12.17 -17.33
C SER A 68 -5.16 13.35 -17.35
N PRO A 69 -6.38 13.25 -16.80
CA PRO A 69 -7.27 14.41 -16.68
C PRO A 69 -6.76 15.52 -15.74
N GLY A 70 -5.87 15.16 -14.81
CA GLY A 70 -5.21 16.06 -13.87
C GLY A 70 -6.05 16.46 -12.66
N LEU A 71 -5.49 17.34 -11.84
CA LEU A 71 -6.14 17.92 -10.67
C LEU A 71 -7.06 19.09 -11.07
N SER A 72 -8.23 19.17 -10.44
CA SER A 72 -9.10 20.34 -10.48
C SER A 72 -8.62 21.40 -9.49
N HIS A 73 -8.53 21.04 -8.21
CA HIS A 73 -7.97 21.90 -7.16
C HIS A 73 -7.59 21.08 -5.91
N VAL A 74 -6.82 21.71 -5.03
CA VAL A 74 -6.39 21.19 -3.73
C VAL A 74 -6.78 22.21 -2.68
N GLN A 75 -7.44 21.77 -1.61
CA GLN A 75 -7.94 22.67 -0.56
C GLN A 75 -7.98 21.98 0.81
N PRO A 76 -7.82 22.73 1.91
CA PRO A 76 -8.16 22.23 3.24
C PRO A 76 -9.64 21.86 3.33
N TYR A 77 -9.96 20.76 4.02
CA TYR A 77 -11.31 20.33 4.32
C TYR A 77 -11.35 19.69 5.71
N GLY A 78 -11.88 20.40 6.70
CA GLY A 78 -11.76 19.99 8.10
C GLY A 78 -10.30 19.79 8.50
N GLU A 79 -9.97 18.64 9.09
CA GLU A 79 -8.60 18.24 9.46
C GLU A 79 -7.86 17.49 8.34
N SER A 80 -8.33 17.60 7.10
CA SER A 80 -7.75 16.90 5.95
C SER A 80 -7.34 17.87 4.84
N MET A 81 -6.41 17.43 4.00
CA MET A 81 -6.20 18.04 2.69
C MET A 81 -7.03 17.27 1.65
N GLU A 82 -7.90 17.98 0.92
CA GLU A 82 -8.74 17.40 -0.11
C GLU A 82 -8.19 17.71 -1.51
N PHE A 83 -7.98 16.66 -2.29
CA PHE A 83 -7.68 16.74 -3.72
C PHE A 83 -8.95 16.47 -4.48
N ARG A 84 -9.35 17.39 -5.36
CA ARG A 84 -10.38 17.15 -6.35
C ARG A 84 -9.72 16.88 -7.70
N LEU A 85 -9.98 15.72 -8.27
CA LEU A 85 -9.46 15.27 -9.56
C LEU A 85 -10.45 15.66 -10.67
N ARG A 86 -9.97 15.91 -11.89
CA ARG A 86 -10.85 16.04 -13.06
C ARG A 86 -11.34 14.66 -13.47
N GLY A 87 -12.56 14.57 -13.99
CA GLY A 87 -13.19 13.28 -14.32
C GLY A 87 -13.82 12.60 -13.11
N ARG A 88 -13.93 11.27 -13.15
CA ARG A 88 -14.61 10.47 -12.11
C ARG A 88 -13.88 9.14 -11.85
N PRO A 89 -12.65 9.17 -11.30
CA PRO A 89 -11.84 7.97 -11.05
C PRO A 89 -12.53 6.94 -10.15
N TRP A 90 -13.42 7.38 -9.24
CA TRP A 90 -14.03 6.51 -8.23
C TRP A 90 -15.47 6.10 -8.57
N LEU A 91 -15.93 6.42 -9.78
CA LEU A 91 -17.24 5.98 -10.26
C LEU A 91 -17.21 4.46 -10.48
N HIS A 92 -18.22 3.77 -9.96
CA HIS A 92 -18.38 2.34 -10.19
C HIS A 92 -18.59 2.06 -11.69
N ARG A 93 -17.80 1.11 -12.23
CA ARG A 93 -17.87 0.67 -13.62
C ARG A 93 -17.73 -0.85 -13.66
N SER A 94 -18.46 -1.50 -14.55
CA SER A 94 -18.26 -2.94 -14.83
C SER A 94 -16.82 -3.16 -15.30
N GLY A 95 -16.06 -4.01 -14.59
CA GLY A 95 -14.63 -4.22 -14.85
C GLY A 95 -13.69 -3.13 -14.30
N GLY A 96 -14.21 -2.12 -13.60
CA GLY A 96 -13.44 -1.05 -12.98
C GLY A 96 -12.82 -0.05 -13.96
N ASN A 97 -11.81 0.69 -13.50
CA ASN A 97 -11.04 1.64 -14.30
C ASN A 97 -9.54 1.40 -14.07
N ASP A 98 -8.83 0.94 -15.09
CA ASP A 98 -7.40 0.62 -14.98
C ASP A 98 -6.54 1.86 -14.71
N ASP A 99 -6.92 3.03 -15.21
CA ASP A 99 -6.21 4.28 -14.90
C ASP A 99 -6.37 4.67 -13.43
N SER A 100 -7.53 4.40 -12.83
CA SER A 100 -7.72 4.59 -11.39
C SER A 100 -6.89 3.59 -10.58
N ARG A 101 -6.76 2.35 -11.06
CA ARG A 101 -5.93 1.32 -10.41
C ARG A 101 -4.44 1.69 -10.47
N ARG A 102 -3.96 2.15 -11.63
CA ARG A 102 -2.59 2.67 -11.80
C ARG A 102 -2.32 3.86 -10.90
N LEU A 103 -3.25 4.81 -10.84
CA LEU A 103 -3.14 5.96 -9.94
C LEU A 103 -3.00 5.50 -8.49
N MET A 104 -3.83 4.56 -8.04
CA MET A 104 -3.75 4.03 -6.69
C MET A 104 -2.44 3.29 -6.42
N LEU A 105 -1.97 2.46 -7.35
CA LEU A 105 -0.70 1.75 -7.23
C LEU A 105 0.45 2.74 -6.97
N ARG A 106 0.54 3.81 -7.77
CA ARG A 106 1.60 4.82 -7.65
C ARG A 106 1.49 5.68 -6.40
N ILE A 107 0.27 5.95 -5.92
CA ILE A 107 0.06 6.65 -4.65
C ILE A 107 0.55 5.78 -3.47
N LEU A 108 0.23 4.48 -3.48
CA LEU A 108 0.65 3.55 -2.44
C LEU A 108 2.17 3.34 -2.43
N GLU A 109 2.78 3.19 -3.61
CA GLU A 109 4.23 3.14 -3.78
C GLU A 109 4.90 4.39 -3.21
N LYS A 110 4.43 5.58 -3.59
CA LYS A 110 4.97 6.85 -3.07
C LYS A 110 4.83 6.98 -1.55
N LEU A 111 3.70 6.55 -0.98
CA LEU A 111 3.49 6.52 0.46
C LEU A 111 4.48 5.57 1.15
N PHE A 112 4.69 4.39 0.59
CA PHE A 112 5.62 3.40 1.11
C PHE A 112 7.08 3.90 1.08
N ASP A 113 7.49 4.56 0.00
CA ASP A 113 8.80 5.23 -0.12
C ASP A 113 8.99 6.33 0.92
N MET A 114 7.89 6.93 1.39
CA MET A 114 7.89 7.89 2.50
C MET A 114 7.77 7.21 3.86
N GLY A 115 7.81 5.89 3.96
CA GLY A 115 7.72 5.13 5.21
C GLY A 115 6.29 4.91 5.73
N TRP A 116 5.24 5.15 4.92
CA TRP A 116 3.86 4.83 5.28
C TRP A 116 3.49 3.42 4.83
N VAL A 117 3.33 2.52 5.79
CA VAL A 117 2.95 1.13 5.53
C VAL A 117 1.44 0.97 5.71
N LEU A 118 0.74 0.54 4.66
CA LEU A 118 -0.69 0.25 4.70
C LEU A 118 -0.98 -0.86 5.74
N GLN A 119 -1.87 -0.58 6.70
CA GLN A 119 -2.31 -1.53 7.71
C GLN A 119 -3.62 -2.20 7.35
N GLY A 120 -4.48 -1.50 6.59
CA GLY A 120 -5.75 -2.06 6.15
C GLY A 120 -6.59 -1.08 5.34
N ALA A 121 -7.59 -1.66 4.67
CA ALA A 121 -8.67 -0.97 3.99
C ALA A 121 -9.98 -1.23 4.76
N MET A 122 -10.75 -0.19 5.03
CA MET A 122 -11.95 -0.26 5.87
C MET A 122 -13.14 0.40 5.19
N GLU A 123 -14.22 -0.34 4.99
CA GLU A 123 -15.52 0.21 4.62
C GLU A 123 -16.31 0.56 5.89
N ILE A 124 -16.54 1.85 6.13
CA ILE A 124 -17.17 2.33 7.39
C ILE A 124 -18.62 2.76 7.16
N THR A 125 -19.14 2.70 5.93
CA THR A 125 -20.47 3.21 5.57
C THR A 125 -21.36 2.14 4.96
N LEU A 126 -22.66 2.17 5.30
CA LEU A 126 -23.68 1.27 4.76
C LEU A 126 -24.34 1.81 3.47
N LYS A 127 -23.77 2.84 2.86
CA LYS A 127 -24.33 3.46 1.65
C LYS A 127 -23.96 2.65 0.41
N SER A 128 -24.87 2.59 -0.55
CA SER A 128 -24.54 2.14 -1.90
C SER A 128 -23.42 3.03 -2.47
N GLU A 129 -22.38 2.43 -3.05
CA GLU A 129 -21.19 3.11 -3.59
C GLU A 129 -20.20 3.67 -2.55
N SER A 130 -20.19 3.05 -1.36
CA SER A 130 -19.12 3.18 -0.38
C SER A 130 -17.73 2.94 -1.00
N LYS A 131 -16.72 3.51 -0.35
CA LYS A 131 -15.32 3.33 -0.71
C LYS A 131 -14.54 3.08 0.55
N ASP A 132 -13.46 2.33 0.41
CA ASP A 132 -12.61 2.02 1.54
C ASP A 132 -11.83 3.26 2.01
N SER A 133 -11.64 3.33 3.32
CA SER A 133 -10.66 4.20 3.96
C SER A 133 -9.39 3.40 4.18
N LEU A 134 -8.25 3.94 3.76
CA LEU A 134 -6.95 3.29 3.88
C LEU A 134 -6.22 3.85 5.10
N ILE A 135 -5.81 2.96 6.01
CA ILE A 135 -5.10 3.32 7.24
C ILE A 135 -3.63 2.96 7.10
N PHE A 136 -2.75 3.90 7.39
CA PHE A 136 -1.31 3.74 7.29
C PHE A 136 -0.64 3.93 8.64
N ARG A 137 0.43 3.18 8.87
CA ARG A 137 1.32 3.36 10.01
C ARG A 137 2.67 3.84 9.52
N LYS A 138 3.19 4.90 10.13
CA LYS A 138 4.54 5.39 9.83
C LYS A 138 5.57 4.41 10.39
N GLN A 139 6.58 4.11 9.60
CA GLN A 139 7.71 3.28 9.98
C GLN A 139 9.02 4.05 9.83
N ASP A 140 9.89 3.89 10.81
CA ASP A 140 11.28 4.36 10.82
C ASP A 140 12.15 3.19 11.36
N PRO A 141 13.10 2.65 10.58
CA PRO A 141 13.51 3.09 9.24
C PRO A 141 12.44 2.84 8.16
N ILE A 142 12.54 3.61 7.08
CA ILE A 142 11.73 3.41 5.86
C ILE A 142 11.91 1.95 5.39
N PRO A 143 10.82 1.25 5.02
CA PRO A 143 10.92 -0.11 4.52
C PRO A 143 11.87 -0.22 3.31
N PRO A 144 12.52 -1.38 3.10
CA PRO A 144 13.30 -1.62 1.90
C PRO A 144 12.43 -1.51 0.64
N PRO A 145 12.97 -1.02 -0.50
CA PRO A 145 12.26 -0.98 -1.76
C PRO A 145 11.69 -2.36 -2.15
N CYS A 146 10.51 -2.36 -2.76
CA CYS A 146 9.86 -3.57 -3.26
C CYS A 146 9.12 -3.28 -4.57
N ASP A 147 8.85 -4.34 -5.34
CA ASP A 147 8.07 -4.23 -6.55
C ASP A 147 6.57 -4.20 -6.24
N TRP A 148 5.86 -3.32 -6.94
CA TRP A 148 4.41 -3.17 -6.82
C TRP A 148 3.71 -3.75 -8.05
N ILE A 149 2.76 -4.64 -7.83
CA ILE A 149 1.88 -5.18 -8.87
C ILE A 149 0.43 -4.86 -8.55
N CYS A 150 -0.37 -4.65 -9.59
CA CYS A 150 -1.81 -4.47 -9.45
C CYS A 150 -2.53 -5.66 -10.08
N ILE A 151 -3.28 -6.40 -9.27
CA ILE A 151 -4.12 -7.50 -9.72
C ILE A 151 -5.57 -7.06 -9.56
N SER A 152 -6.38 -7.21 -10.61
CA SER A 152 -7.82 -6.98 -10.57
C SER A 152 -8.59 -8.25 -10.85
N PHE A 153 -9.69 -8.40 -10.11
CA PHE A 153 -10.71 -9.40 -10.39
C PHE A 153 -11.84 -8.69 -11.10
N ASP A 154 -11.99 -8.97 -12.39
CA ASP A 154 -12.97 -8.34 -13.26
C ASP A 154 -14.08 -9.34 -13.59
N ASN A 155 -15.33 -8.87 -13.59
CA ASN A 155 -16.52 -9.70 -13.80
C ASN A 155 -16.59 -10.89 -12.81
N SER A 156 -17.13 -12.02 -13.23
CA SER A 156 -17.34 -13.20 -12.37
C SER A 156 -16.13 -14.13 -12.26
N ASP A 157 -15.25 -14.12 -13.26
CA ASP A 157 -14.27 -15.19 -13.47
C ASP A 157 -12.94 -14.73 -14.09
N LYS A 158 -12.70 -13.41 -14.19
CA LYS A 158 -11.48 -12.89 -14.82
C LYS A 158 -10.54 -12.34 -13.78
N LEU A 159 -9.30 -12.80 -13.83
CA LEU A 159 -8.16 -12.17 -13.16
C LEU A 159 -7.34 -11.45 -14.23
N LYS A 160 -6.94 -10.22 -13.92
CA LYS A 160 -6.09 -9.40 -14.79
C LYS A 160 -4.95 -8.82 -13.96
N ILE A 161 -3.76 -8.81 -14.54
CA ILE A 161 -2.66 -7.99 -14.03
C ILE A 161 -2.72 -6.68 -14.79
N VAL A 162 -2.87 -5.58 -14.05
CA VAL A 162 -2.86 -4.24 -14.64
C VAL A 162 -1.41 -3.89 -14.94
N ASP A 163 -1.16 -3.58 -16.22
CA ASP A 163 0.18 -3.47 -16.82
C ASP A 163 0.93 -4.81 -16.90
N SER A 164 2.08 -4.79 -17.57
CA SER A 164 2.91 -5.97 -17.75
C SER A 164 3.86 -6.12 -16.56
N PRO A 165 3.75 -7.20 -15.76
CA PRO A 165 4.75 -7.46 -14.73
C PRO A 165 6.10 -7.82 -15.38
N PRO A 166 7.18 -7.81 -14.59
CA PRO A 166 8.47 -8.34 -15.03
C PRO A 166 8.32 -9.73 -15.68
N LYS A 167 9.14 -9.99 -16.72
CA LYS A 167 8.99 -11.20 -17.54
C LYS A 167 9.13 -12.48 -16.72
N ASP A 168 10.08 -12.50 -15.79
CA ASP A 168 10.31 -13.59 -14.85
C ASP A 168 9.09 -13.87 -13.96
N LEU A 169 8.44 -12.81 -13.44
CA LEU A 169 7.19 -12.97 -12.69
C LEU A 169 6.06 -13.48 -13.59
N THR A 170 5.98 -12.99 -14.83
CA THR A 170 5.01 -13.47 -15.83
C THR A 170 5.20 -14.96 -16.10
N ASP A 171 6.43 -15.38 -16.37
CA ASP A 171 6.79 -16.77 -16.66
C ASP A 171 6.45 -17.67 -15.46
N ALA A 172 6.74 -17.23 -14.23
CA ALA A 172 6.43 -17.96 -13.00
C ALA A 172 4.92 -18.13 -12.76
N ILE A 173 4.12 -17.10 -13.02
CA ILE A 173 2.65 -17.16 -12.91
C ILE A 173 2.10 -18.15 -13.94
N LEU A 174 2.57 -18.09 -15.19
CA LEU A 174 2.15 -19.01 -16.26
C LEU A 174 2.55 -20.45 -15.96
N GLN A 175 3.75 -20.68 -15.44
CA GLN A 175 4.19 -22.01 -15.04
C GLN A 175 3.33 -22.58 -13.90
N THR A 176 2.94 -21.75 -12.94
CA THR A 176 2.21 -22.17 -11.74
C THR A 176 0.72 -22.39 -12.02
N PHE A 177 0.08 -21.49 -12.77
CA PHE A 177 -1.37 -21.46 -12.94
C PHE A 177 -1.84 -21.69 -14.38
N GLY A 178 -0.93 -21.81 -15.35
CA GLY A 178 -1.28 -21.87 -16.77
C GLY A 178 -2.21 -23.03 -17.13
N HIS A 179 -2.14 -24.15 -16.40
CA HIS A 179 -3.02 -25.30 -16.61
C HIS A 179 -4.45 -25.08 -16.03
N ASP A 180 -4.61 -24.16 -15.09
CA ASP A 180 -5.89 -23.83 -14.44
C ASP A 180 -6.60 -22.64 -15.10
N VAL A 181 -5.90 -21.89 -15.95
CA VAL A 181 -6.43 -20.74 -16.68
C VAL A 181 -7.20 -21.21 -17.92
N ARG A 182 -8.54 -21.10 -17.84
CA ARG A 182 -9.45 -21.50 -18.94
C ARG A 182 -9.23 -20.71 -20.23
N HIS A 183 -8.90 -19.42 -20.11
CA HIS A 183 -8.64 -18.52 -21.22
C HIS A 183 -7.51 -17.56 -20.85
N ALA A 184 -6.28 -17.87 -21.27
CA ALA A 184 -5.22 -16.87 -21.36
C ALA A 184 -5.47 -16.09 -22.66
N GLY A 185 -6.30 -15.07 -22.61
CA GLY A 185 -6.63 -14.28 -23.80
C GLY A 185 -5.40 -13.56 -24.33
N GLU A 186 -5.03 -13.82 -25.59
CA GLU A 186 -4.03 -13.07 -26.36
C GLU A 186 -4.42 -11.60 -26.65
N MET A 187 -5.58 -11.14 -26.17
CA MET A 187 -5.97 -9.75 -26.25
C MET A 187 -5.76 -9.12 -24.88
N TRP A 188 -4.91 -8.08 -24.81
CA TRP A 188 -4.74 -7.01 -23.80
C TRP A 188 -3.26 -6.62 -23.57
N PHE A 189 -2.32 -7.12 -24.41
CA PHE A 189 -0.92 -6.62 -24.50
C PHE A 189 -0.67 -5.62 -25.66
N HIS A 190 -1.70 -5.26 -26.43
CA HIS A 190 -1.65 -4.16 -27.40
C HIS A 190 -2.12 -2.89 -26.68
N ASP A 191 -1.23 -1.99 -26.27
CA ASP A 191 -0.75 -0.93 -27.17
C ASP A 191 0.69 -0.44 -26.93
N LEU A 192 1.56 -1.17 -26.20
CA LEU A 192 2.97 -0.73 -26.03
C LEU A 192 4.05 -1.83 -26.11
N CYS A 193 3.71 -3.12 -26.22
CA CYS A 193 4.72 -4.20 -26.27
C CYS A 193 5.05 -4.72 -27.68
N TYR A 194 4.34 -4.31 -28.73
CA TYR A 194 4.53 -4.90 -30.07
C TYR A 194 5.83 -4.49 -30.78
N ASP A 195 6.45 -3.37 -30.38
CA ASP A 195 7.72 -2.93 -30.98
C ASP A 195 8.96 -3.55 -30.33
N TRP A 196 8.86 -4.16 -29.14
CA TRP A 196 10.02 -4.71 -28.44
C TRP A 196 10.33 -6.17 -28.81
N ILE A 197 9.31 -6.98 -29.13
CA ILE A 197 9.47 -8.41 -29.44
C ILE A 197 10.06 -8.67 -30.84
N LYS A 198 10.15 -7.65 -31.70
CA LYS A 198 10.67 -7.78 -33.08
C LYS A 198 12.11 -7.29 -33.28
N GLY A 199 12.83 -6.85 -32.25
CA GLY A 199 14.27 -6.58 -32.34
C GLY A 199 14.66 -5.70 -33.54
N ARG A 200 13.97 -4.57 -33.75
CA ARG A 200 14.45 -3.49 -34.60
C ARG A 200 14.71 -2.29 -33.70
N GLY A 201 15.96 -1.82 -33.71
CA GLY A 201 16.45 -0.72 -32.88
C GLY A 201 15.94 0.64 -33.30
#